data_AF-A0AA37LE08-F1
#
_entry.id   AF-A0AA37LE08-F1
#
_cell.length_a   1.000
_cell.length_b   1.000
_cell.length_c   1.000
_cell.angle_alpha   90.00
_cell.angle_beta   90.00
_cell.angle_gamma   90.00
#
_symmetry.space_group_name_H-M   'P 1'
#
loop_
_entity.id
_entity.type
_entity.pdbx_description
1 polymer ?
#
loop_
_entity_poly.entity_id
_entity_poly.type
_entity_poly.pdbx_seq_one_letter_code
_entity_poly.pdbx_strand_id
1 'polypeptide(L)'
;MVSPPAASPSSTSPASSSHLGKRHELSEDAQDSGSGGGGGYGRNGKQSSSSSGSRPKRAQVSRACARCKNLRRACNEYRPCRRCVDAGLGDQCLGLPGPVSVAWVSDGSQAFGHVPHEAVQRIADLLPARVMDYCVDRFFARLNPTIPILTPEYVVHLKVIAGPSELGMEAHCLLTAVCALVLLQVEEPESLWLQGLIPEKNALHGRMLFEEALAAHRNFARRSNPSFEQCLLTFFLYACHSALFHHSQAFLFLREATTLFLLLRLNTEASPRGWRTGCSGCSSCRSGRTGSGTGGP
;
A
#
# COMPACT_ATOMS: atom_id res chain seq x y z
N MET A 1 27.03 22.23 -44.26
CA MET A 1 25.96 21.79 -45.17
C MET A 1 26.56 20.83 -46.19
N VAL A 2 25.76 19.84 -46.61
CA VAL A 2 25.99 18.81 -47.65
C VAL A 2 26.54 17.45 -47.15
N SER A 3 25.60 16.59 -46.74
CA SER A 3 25.58 15.14 -47.09
C SER A 3 24.68 14.97 -48.34
N PRO A 4 24.40 13.77 -48.90
CA PRO A 4 25.01 12.43 -48.81
C PRO A 4 25.26 11.81 -50.24
N PRO A 5 25.44 10.49 -50.42
CA PRO A 5 24.26 9.68 -50.79
C PRO A 5 24.21 8.25 -50.22
N ALA A 6 23.04 7.64 -50.44
CA ALA A 6 22.50 6.40 -49.87
C ALA A 6 22.86 5.11 -50.62
N ALA A 7 22.76 3.96 -49.93
CA ALA A 7 22.23 2.70 -50.47
C ALA A 7 21.85 1.72 -49.34
N SER A 8 20.60 1.25 -49.35
CA SER A 8 20.07 0.01 -48.76
C SER A 8 19.55 -0.85 -49.95
N PRO A 9 18.96 -2.06 -49.83
CA PRO A 9 18.59 -2.85 -48.64
C PRO A 9 18.91 -4.38 -48.76
N SER A 10 18.67 -5.15 -47.69
CA SER A 10 18.46 -6.61 -47.81
C SER A 10 17.53 -7.14 -46.72
N SER A 11 16.41 -7.66 -47.20
CA SER A 11 15.34 -8.41 -46.53
C SER A 11 15.77 -9.79 -46.07
N THR A 12 15.35 -10.24 -44.89
CA THR A 12 15.05 -11.67 -44.63
C THR A 12 13.94 -11.84 -43.58
N SER A 13 12.87 -12.50 -44.00
CA SER A 13 11.90 -13.29 -43.22
C SER A 13 11.35 -14.30 -44.23
N PRO A 14 11.05 -15.56 -43.85
CA PRO A 14 9.71 -15.84 -43.32
C PRO A 14 9.57 -17.04 -42.34
N ALA A 15 8.34 -17.12 -41.77
CA ALA A 15 7.53 -18.30 -41.44
C ALA A 15 7.65 -19.03 -40.08
N SER A 16 6.63 -18.76 -39.24
CA SER A 16 5.60 -19.70 -38.74
C SER A 16 5.98 -20.99 -37.96
N SER A 17 5.46 -21.14 -36.75
CA SER A 17 4.43 -22.16 -36.45
C SER A 17 3.85 -22.04 -35.04
N SER A 18 2.54 -22.27 -35.02
CA SER A 18 1.58 -22.32 -33.91
C SER A 18 1.72 -23.58 -33.05
N HIS A 19 1.45 -23.47 -31.74
CA HIS A 19 0.76 -24.55 -31.02
C HIS A 19 -0.13 -24.01 -29.89
N LEU A 20 -1.43 -24.07 -30.17
CA LEU A 20 -2.56 -23.97 -29.24
C LEU A 20 -2.90 -25.39 -28.73
N GLY A 21 -3.31 -25.49 -27.46
CA GLY A 21 -3.93 -26.68 -26.86
C GLY A 21 -3.58 -26.76 -25.36
N LYS A 22 -4.47 -27.08 -24.43
CA LYS A 22 -5.84 -27.58 -24.54
C LYS A 22 -6.52 -27.38 -23.18
N ARG A 23 -7.74 -26.86 -23.23
CA ARG A 23 -8.72 -26.73 -22.15
C ARG A 23 -9.15 -28.13 -21.69
N HIS A 24 -9.40 -28.31 -20.40
CA HIS A 24 -10.23 -29.41 -19.90
C HIS A 24 -11.21 -28.83 -18.86
N GLU A 25 -12.40 -28.46 -19.34
CA GLU A 25 -13.63 -28.34 -18.55
C GLU A 25 -14.52 -29.52 -18.95
N LEU A 26 -15.04 -30.24 -17.96
CA LEU A 26 -16.31 -31.00 -17.95
C LEU A 26 -16.68 -31.07 -16.45
N SER A 27 -17.69 -30.35 -15.95
CA SER A 27 -19.14 -30.64 -16.01
C SER A 27 -19.50 -31.91 -15.21
N GLU A 28 -20.59 -32.07 -14.46
CA GLU A 28 -21.88 -31.40 -14.27
C GLU A 28 -22.48 -31.97 -12.95
N ASP A 29 -23.34 -31.18 -12.31
CA ASP A 29 -24.58 -31.52 -11.58
C ASP A 29 -24.66 -32.70 -10.58
N ALA A 30 -25.14 -32.40 -9.37
CA ALA A 30 -26.49 -32.82 -8.94
C ALA A 30 -26.85 -32.25 -7.55
N GLN A 31 -28.11 -31.81 -7.48
CA GLN A 31 -28.83 -31.28 -6.34
C GLN A 31 -29.26 -32.40 -5.36
N ASP A 32 -29.71 -31.94 -4.18
CA ASP A 32 -30.93 -32.38 -3.48
C ASP A 32 -30.76 -32.85 -2.02
N SER A 33 -31.23 -31.96 -1.13
CA SER A 33 -32.15 -32.15 0.00
C SER A 33 -32.05 -33.35 0.95
N GLY A 34 -32.25 -33.04 2.24
CA GLY A 34 -32.99 -33.95 3.13
C GLY A 34 -32.46 -34.13 4.54
N SER A 35 -33.11 -33.43 5.47
CA SER A 35 -33.10 -33.50 6.93
C SER A 35 -33.06 -34.89 7.59
N GLY A 36 -32.61 -34.94 8.84
CA GLY A 36 -33.30 -35.71 9.89
C GLY A 36 -32.46 -36.61 10.81
N GLY A 37 -32.20 -36.11 12.02
CA GLY A 37 -32.54 -36.74 13.32
C GLY A 37 -32.02 -38.14 13.74
N GLY A 38 -31.59 -38.22 15.01
CA GLY A 38 -31.85 -39.39 15.85
C GLY A 38 -30.62 -40.12 16.38
N GLY A 39 -30.44 -40.09 17.71
CA GLY A 39 -29.38 -40.80 18.43
C GLY A 39 -29.64 -42.30 18.63
N GLY A 40 -28.68 -43.01 19.24
CA GLY A 40 -28.90 -44.40 19.66
C GLY A 40 -27.62 -45.23 19.84
N TYR A 41 -27.33 -45.49 21.10
CA TYR A 41 -26.42 -46.42 21.78
C TYR A 41 -26.32 -47.85 21.18
N GLY A 42 -25.16 -48.51 21.33
CA GLY A 42 -25.11 -49.97 21.58
C GLY A 42 -24.21 -50.87 20.70
N ARG A 43 -23.09 -51.32 21.31
CA ARG A 43 -22.39 -52.63 21.27
C ARG A 43 -22.32 -53.56 20.02
N ASN A 44 -21.06 -53.90 19.72
CA ASN A 44 -20.43 -55.20 19.37
C ASN A 44 -21.01 -56.13 18.28
N GLY A 45 -20.17 -56.39 17.27
CA GLY A 45 -20.19 -57.58 16.42
C GLY A 45 -18.99 -57.61 15.47
N LYS A 46 -18.10 -58.60 15.62
CA LYS A 46 -16.95 -58.85 14.74
C LYS A 46 -17.43 -59.38 13.38
N GLN A 47 -16.91 -58.84 12.28
CA GLN A 47 -16.62 -59.60 11.06
C GLN A 47 -15.56 -58.87 10.24
N SER A 48 -14.49 -59.59 9.95
CA SER A 48 -13.38 -59.22 9.08
C SER A 48 -13.76 -59.45 7.62
N SER A 49 -13.75 -58.40 6.81
CA SER A 49 -13.55 -58.52 5.36
C SER A 49 -12.78 -57.31 4.85
N SER A 50 -11.72 -57.61 4.12
CA SER A 50 -10.78 -56.69 3.51
C SER A 50 -11.41 -56.01 2.29
N SER A 51 -11.65 -54.71 2.37
CA SER A 51 -11.66 -53.84 1.19
C SER A 51 -11.05 -52.49 1.59
N SER A 52 -9.91 -52.18 0.97
CA SER A 52 -9.18 -50.93 1.14
C SER A 52 -9.95 -49.77 0.51
N GLY A 53 -11.04 -49.35 1.16
CA GLY A 53 -11.68 -48.08 0.88
C GLY A 53 -10.86 -46.96 1.53
N SER A 54 -10.16 -46.18 0.73
CA SER A 54 -9.51 -44.96 1.21
C SER A 54 -10.58 -44.05 1.83
N ARG A 55 -10.61 -44.00 3.17
CA ARG A 55 -11.40 -43.00 3.89
C ARG A 55 -11.14 -41.64 3.25
N PRO A 56 -12.17 -40.85 2.91
CA PRO A 56 -11.97 -39.53 2.32
C PRO A 56 -11.03 -38.77 3.23
N LYS A 57 -9.83 -38.44 2.71
CA LYS A 57 -8.82 -37.70 3.44
C LYS A 57 -9.49 -36.38 3.81
N ARG A 58 -9.84 -36.25 5.10
CA ARG A 58 -10.51 -35.08 5.66
C ARG A 58 -9.74 -33.85 5.18
N ALA A 59 -10.41 -32.90 4.54
CA ALA A 59 -9.79 -31.67 4.03
C ALA A 59 -8.95 -31.04 5.15
N GLN A 60 -7.63 -31.17 5.01
CA GLN A 60 -6.67 -30.59 5.94
C GLN A 60 -6.32 -29.23 5.39
N VAL A 61 -6.64 -28.19 6.14
CA VAL A 61 -6.17 -26.85 5.82
C VAL A 61 -4.66 -26.81 5.92
N SER A 62 -4.02 -26.06 5.03
CA SER A 62 -2.56 -25.88 5.01
C SER A 62 -2.02 -25.37 6.37
N ARG A 63 -2.85 -24.65 7.13
CA ARG A 63 -2.52 -24.18 8.48
C ARG A 63 -3.75 -24.07 9.38
N ALA A 64 -3.77 -24.87 10.45
CA ALA A 64 -4.78 -24.74 11.51
C ALA A 64 -4.49 -23.53 12.42
N CYS A 65 -5.53 -22.90 12.98
CA CYS A 65 -5.35 -21.89 14.03
C CYS A 65 -4.78 -22.52 15.32
N ALA A 66 -4.16 -21.72 16.20
CA ALA A 66 -3.51 -22.18 17.42
C ALA A 66 -4.44 -23.00 18.31
N ARG A 67 -5.69 -22.56 18.47
CA ARG A 67 -6.72 -23.28 19.26
C ARG A 67 -7.04 -24.65 18.66
N CYS A 68 -7.32 -24.72 17.35
CA CYS A 68 -7.61 -25.99 16.69
C CYS A 68 -6.38 -26.92 16.65
N LYS A 69 -5.17 -26.35 16.55
CA LYS A 69 -3.91 -27.08 16.61
C LYS A 69 -3.69 -27.70 18.00
N ASN A 70 -3.86 -26.94 19.07
CA ASN A 70 -3.73 -27.42 20.45
C ASN A 70 -4.77 -28.49 20.78
N LEU A 71 -6.01 -28.31 20.30
CA LEU A 71 -7.08 -29.28 20.47
C LEU A 71 -6.92 -30.51 19.56
N ARG A 72 -5.99 -30.49 18.61
CA ARG A 72 -5.79 -31.52 17.57
C ARG A 72 -7.08 -31.84 16.82
N ARG A 73 -7.83 -30.79 16.45
CA ARG A 73 -9.11 -30.89 15.73
C ARG A 73 -9.05 -30.20 14.37
N ALA A 74 -10.00 -30.54 13.50
CA ALA A 74 -10.13 -29.94 12.18
C ALA A 74 -10.40 -28.43 12.28
N CYS A 75 -9.66 -27.65 11.50
CA CYS A 75 -9.81 -26.22 11.32
C CYS A 75 -10.32 -25.96 9.89
N ASN A 76 -11.10 -24.90 9.68
CA ASN A 76 -11.48 -24.44 8.34
C ASN A 76 -10.52 -23.34 7.84
N GLU A 77 -10.63 -23.00 6.56
CA GLU A 77 -9.73 -22.05 5.88
C GLU A 77 -10.02 -20.58 6.23
N TYR A 78 -11.27 -20.26 6.58
CA TYR A 78 -11.68 -18.90 6.96
C TYR A 78 -11.20 -18.50 8.39
N ARG A 79 -11.10 -17.18 8.65
CA ARG A 79 -10.73 -16.60 9.95
C ARG A 79 -11.73 -15.50 10.36
N PRO A 80 -12.30 -15.51 11.58
CA PRO A 80 -12.23 -16.58 12.58
C PRO A 80 -12.71 -17.93 12.04
N CYS A 81 -12.08 -19.00 12.49
CA CYS A 81 -12.40 -20.34 12.03
C CYS A 81 -13.80 -20.72 12.54
N ARG A 82 -14.61 -21.45 11.76
CA ARG A 82 -16.04 -21.70 12.08
C ARG A 82 -16.20 -22.37 13.45
N ARG A 83 -15.31 -23.29 13.80
CA ARG A 83 -15.25 -23.93 15.12
C ARG A 83 -14.96 -22.96 16.27
N CYS A 84 -14.17 -21.91 16.03
CA CYS A 84 -13.95 -20.88 17.04
C CYS A 84 -15.19 -19.98 17.19
N VAL A 85 -15.88 -19.67 16.09
CA VAL A 85 -17.15 -18.94 16.12
C VAL A 85 -18.23 -19.75 16.85
N ASP A 86 -18.41 -21.02 16.50
CA ASP A 86 -19.40 -21.91 17.13
C ASP A 86 -19.11 -22.15 18.63
N ALA A 87 -17.85 -22.00 19.04
CA ALA A 87 -17.45 -22.09 20.44
C ALA A 87 -17.55 -20.75 21.20
N GLY A 88 -18.04 -19.67 20.56
CA GLY A 88 -18.11 -18.34 21.16
C GLY A 88 -16.74 -17.69 21.40
N LEU A 89 -15.69 -18.17 20.73
CA LEU A 89 -14.29 -17.76 20.92
C LEU A 89 -13.66 -17.32 19.58
N GLY A 90 -14.45 -16.64 18.76
CA GLY A 90 -14.03 -16.17 17.43
C GLY A 90 -12.90 -15.13 17.51
N ASP A 91 -12.98 -14.25 18.49
CA ASP A 91 -11.96 -13.27 18.92
C ASP A 91 -10.61 -13.92 19.25
N GLN A 92 -10.62 -15.14 19.78
CA GLN A 92 -9.42 -15.90 20.17
C GLN A 92 -8.93 -16.86 19.07
N CYS A 93 -9.46 -16.74 17.84
CA CYS A 93 -9.03 -17.56 16.71
C CYS A 93 -7.69 -17.10 16.12
N LEU A 94 -6.62 -17.26 16.89
CA LEU A 94 -5.27 -16.89 16.49
C LEU A 94 -4.75 -17.87 15.41
N GLY A 95 -4.82 -17.43 14.16
CA GLY A 95 -4.33 -18.16 12.99
C GLY A 95 -3.48 -17.30 12.08
N LEU A 96 -2.75 -16.33 12.65
CA LEU A 96 -1.80 -15.51 11.92
C LEU A 96 -0.76 -16.41 11.24
N PRO A 97 -0.22 -16.02 10.07
CA PRO A 97 1.03 -16.59 9.55
C PRO A 97 2.11 -16.58 10.65
N GLY A 98 3.16 -17.40 10.52
CA GLY A 98 4.30 -17.36 11.44
C GLY A 98 4.85 -15.93 11.46
N PRO A 99 5.70 -15.54 12.41
CA PRO A 99 6.08 -14.14 12.56
C PRO A 99 6.65 -13.63 11.24
N VAL A 100 5.78 -13.02 10.42
CA VAL A 100 6.10 -11.84 9.68
C VAL A 100 6.48 -10.92 10.81
N SER A 101 7.74 -10.51 10.84
CA SER A 101 8.13 -9.39 11.67
C SER A 101 7.39 -8.15 11.16
N VAL A 102 6.08 -8.09 11.41
CA VAL A 102 5.43 -6.86 11.80
C VAL A 102 5.98 -6.60 13.19
N ALA A 103 7.17 -6.02 13.27
CA ALA A 103 7.71 -5.51 14.52
C ALA A 103 6.87 -4.29 14.95
N TRP A 104 5.64 -4.57 15.38
CA TRP A 104 4.99 -3.89 16.49
C TRP A 104 5.29 -4.69 17.77
N VAL A 105 6.51 -5.24 17.89
CA VAL A 105 7.03 -5.60 19.20
C VAL A 105 7.30 -4.26 19.87
N SER A 106 6.30 -3.81 20.62
CA SER A 106 6.53 -2.99 21.79
C SER A 106 7.57 -3.71 22.62
N ASP A 107 8.84 -3.31 22.49
CA ASP A 107 9.71 -3.39 23.63
C ASP A 107 9.08 -2.48 24.67
N GLY A 108 8.60 -3.07 25.76
CA GLY A 108 7.74 -2.46 26.78
C GLY A 108 8.43 -1.39 27.62
N SER A 109 9.39 -0.67 27.05
CA SER A 109 10.29 0.23 27.76
C SER A 109 10.41 1.62 27.14
N GLN A 110 9.71 1.96 26.05
CA GLN A 110 9.77 3.32 25.50
C GLN A 110 8.43 4.05 25.64
N ALA A 111 8.50 5.16 26.40
CA ALA A 111 7.40 6.03 26.74
C ALA A 111 6.61 6.51 25.51
N PHE A 112 5.32 6.76 25.75
CA PHE A 112 4.32 7.24 24.79
C PHE A 112 4.85 8.23 23.75
N GLY A 113 4.61 7.92 22.47
CA GLY A 113 4.38 8.91 21.40
C GLY A 113 5.55 9.81 20.96
N HIS A 114 6.69 9.82 21.63
CA HIS A 114 7.81 10.68 21.28
C HIS A 114 8.70 9.99 20.23
N VAL A 115 8.78 10.56 19.04
CA VAL A 115 9.82 10.18 18.08
C VAL A 115 11.15 10.68 18.65
N PRO A 116 12.18 9.83 18.80
CA PRO A 116 13.48 10.31 19.28
C PRO A 116 13.95 11.44 18.35
N HIS A 117 14.25 12.62 18.91
CA HIS A 117 14.81 13.76 18.18
C HIS A 117 16.00 13.33 17.31
N GLU A 118 16.76 12.35 17.79
CA GLU A 118 17.87 11.70 17.10
C GLU A 118 17.50 11.09 15.74
N ALA A 119 16.30 10.54 15.57
CA ALA A 119 15.85 9.97 14.30
C ALA A 119 15.65 11.04 13.23
N VAL A 120 15.05 12.17 13.60
CA VAL A 120 14.89 13.29 12.65
C VAL A 120 16.21 13.96 12.36
N GLN A 121 17.10 14.06 13.35
CA GLN A 121 18.45 14.55 13.11
C GLN A 121 19.18 13.67 12.08
N ARG A 122 19.09 12.34 12.19
CA ARG A 122 19.67 11.43 11.20
C ARG A 122 19.08 11.64 9.79
N ILE A 123 17.78 11.86 9.69
CA ILE A 123 17.14 12.18 8.39
C ILE A 123 17.72 13.47 7.81
N ALA A 124 17.85 14.52 8.64
CA ALA A 124 18.38 15.81 8.20
C ALA A 124 19.84 15.71 7.73
N ASP A 125 20.64 14.86 8.38
CA ASP A 125 22.03 14.61 7.99
C ASP A 125 22.14 13.81 6.69
N LEU A 126 21.21 12.87 6.46
CA LEU A 126 21.16 12.04 5.26
C LEU A 126 20.60 12.77 4.02
N LEU A 127 19.78 13.82 4.22
CA LEU A 127 19.12 14.54 3.13
C LEU A 127 19.50 16.04 3.11
N PRO A 128 20.65 16.39 2.49
CA PRO A 128 21.01 17.77 2.25
C PRO A 128 19.96 18.52 1.43
N ALA A 129 19.74 19.81 1.73
CA ALA A 129 18.74 20.65 1.06
C ALA A 129 18.86 20.63 -0.48
N ARG A 130 20.09 20.63 -1.02
CA ARG A 130 20.33 20.55 -2.47
C ARG A 130 19.81 19.26 -3.10
N VAL A 131 19.95 18.13 -2.40
CA VAL A 131 19.46 16.82 -2.86
C VAL A 131 17.94 16.81 -2.81
N MET A 132 17.35 17.39 -1.77
CA MET A 132 15.90 17.55 -1.64
C MET A 132 15.32 18.40 -2.77
N ASP A 133 15.92 19.56 -3.06
CA ASP A 133 15.48 20.45 -4.15
C ASP A 133 15.52 19.72 -5.49
N TYR A 134 16.63 19.06 -5.80
CA TYR A 134 16.79 18.24 -6.99
C TYR A 134 15.69 17.18 -7.11
N CYS A 135 15.46 16.41 -6.03
CA CYS A 135 14.49 15.32 -6.06
C CYS A 135 13.05 15.84 -6.21
N VAL A 136 12.72 16.98 -5.59
CA VAL A 136 11.40 17.61 -5.72
C VAL A 136 11.15 18.05 -7.16
N ASP A 137 12.11 18.74 -7.79
CA ASP A 137 11.99 19.14 -9.19
C ASP A 137 11.79 17.92 -10.10
N ARG A 138 12.52 16.85 -9.79
CA ARG A 138 12.45 15.60 -10.54
C ARG A 138 11.13 14.85 -10.35
N PHE A 139 10.58 14.85 -9.14
CA PHE A 139 9.26 14.30 -8.85
C PHE A 139 8.20 14.97 -9.74
N PHE A 140 8.17 16.30 -9.79
CA PHE A 140 7.20 17.03 -10.60
C PHE A 140 7.39 16.79 -12.10
N ALA A 141 8.64 16.66 -12.56
CA ALA A 141 8.93 16.42 -13.97
C ALA A 141 8.56 15.00 -14.44
N ARG A 142 8.66 13.97 -13.58
CA ARG A 142 8.58 12.55 -14.02
C ARG A 142 7.56 11.67 -13.32
N LEU A 143 7.20 11.95 -12.07
CA LEU A 143 6.24 11.15 -11.31
C LEU A 143 4.87 11.82 -11.23
N ASN A 144 4.83 13.13 -11.02
CA ASN A 144 3.57 13.87 -10.89
C ASN A 144 2.60 13.72 -12.09
N PRO A 145 3.05 13.60 -13.36
CA PRO A 145 2.13 13.37 -14.47
C PRO A 145 1.30 12.09 -14.37
N THR A 146 1.77 11.07 -13.64
CA THR A 146 1.07 9.80 -13.45
C THR A 146 0.55 9.61 -12.03
N ILE A 147 1.13 10.33 -11.06
CA ILE A 147 0.79 10.26 -9.63
C ILE A 147 0.63 11.69 -9.09
N PRO A 148 -0.48 12.39 -9.42
CA PRO A 148 -0.69 13.80 -9.07
C PRO A 148 -1.17 13.97 -7.61
N ILE A 149 -0.33 13.56 -6.67
CA ILE A 149 -0.66 13.50 -5.23
C ILE A 149 -0.15 14.73 -4.47
N LEU A 150 0.88 15.39 -4.97
CA LEU A 150 1.44 16.61 -4.38
C LEU A 150 1.29 17.78 -5.35
N THR A 151 1.15 19.00 -4.81
CA THR A 151 1.24 20.23 -5.60
C THR A 151 2.54 20.98 -5.27
N PRO A 152 3.08 21.79 -6.20
CA PRO A 152 4.27 22.59 -5.94
C PRO A 152 4.11 23.50 -4.71
N GLU A 153 2.95 24.11 -4.54
CA GLU A 153 2.64 25.02 -3.42
C GLU A 153 2.67 24.27 -2.09
N TYR A 154 2.12 23.06 -2.06
CA TYR A 154 2.12 22.24 -0.86
C TYR A 154 3.54 21.76 -0.50
N VAL A 155 4.38 21.44 -1.49
CA VAL A 155 5.78 21.09 -1.22
C VAL A 155 6.58 22.29 -0.70
N VAL A 156 6.34 23.50 -1.21
CA VAL A 156 6.93 24.72 -0.63
C VAL A 156 6.51 24.90 0.82
N HIS A 157 5.22 24.69 1.14
CA HIS A 157 4.75 24.73 2.52
C HIS A 157 5.44 23.69 3.40
N LEU A 158 5.55 22.43 2.95
CA LEU A 158 6.26 21.36 3.67
C LEU A 158 7.71 21.74 3.98
N LYS A 159 8.43 22.34 3.02
CA LYS A 159 9.82 22.81 3.23
C LYS A 159 9.92 23.91 4.28
N VAL A 160 8.93 24.80 4.36
CA VAL A 160 8.90 25.90 5.35
C VAL A 160 8.63 25.37 6.75
N ILE A 161 7.71 24.42 6.90
CA ILE A 161 7.35 23.88 8.23
C ILE A 161 8.31 22.79 8.70
N ALA A 162 9.10 22.20 7.80
CA ALA A 162 10.08 21.17 8.13
C ALA A 162 11.08 21.68 9.18
N GLY A 163 11.26 20.91 10.25
CA GLY A 163 12.06 21.33 11.40
C GLY A 163 11.86 20.41 12.61
N PRO A 164 12.39 20.79 13.79
CA PRO A 164 12.38 19.95 14.98
C PRO A 164 11.01 19.90 15.70
N SER A 165 10.00 20.62 15.21
CA SER A 165 8.64 20.56 15.76
C SER A 165 7.95 19.26 15.36
N GLU A 166 6.96 18.79 16.13
CA GLU A 166 6.29 17.53 15.82
C GLU A 166 5.67 17.47 14.41
N LEU A 167 5.08 18.58 13.94
CA LEU A 167 4.54 18.72 12.59
C LEU A 167 5.65 18.83 11.55
N GLY A 168 6.72 19.57 11.87
CA GLY A 168 7.88 19.72 11.01
C GLY A 168 8.63 18.40 10.77
N MET A 169 8.61 17.51 11.76
CA MET A 169 9.18 16.17 11.65
C MET A 169 8.41 15.29 10.67
N GLU A 170 7.08 15.31 10.71
CA GLU A 170 6.23 14.59 9.74
C GLU A 170 6.45 15.13 8.32
N ALA A 171 6.50 16.46 8.16
CA ALA A 171 6.79 17.10 6.88
C ALA A 171 8.17 16.71 6.33
N HIS A 172 9.20 16.68 7.19
CA HIS A 172 10.55 16.31 6.79
C HIS A 172 10.64 14.82 6.41
N CYS A 173 9.97 13.93 7.15
CA CYS A 173 9.88 12.51 6.82
C CYS A 173 9.16 12.27 5.49
N LEU A 174 8.07 13.01 5.25
CA LEU A 174 7.36 12.98 3.97
C LEU A 174 8.26 13.40 2.81
N LEU A 175 8.95 14.54 2.92
CA LEU A 175 9.91 15.00 1.90
C LEU A 175 11.02 13.97 1.68
N THR A 176 11.47 13.30 2.74
CA THR A 176 12.47 12.22 2.66
C THR A 176 11.96 11.02 1.89
N ALA A 177 10.72 10.57 2.14
CA ALA A 177 10.12 9.47 1.39
C ALA A 177 9.90 9.82 -0.09
N VAL A 178 9.58 11.08 -0.42
CA VAL A 178 9.52 11.56 -1.82
C VAL A 178 10.89 11.47 -2.47
N CYS A 179 11.95 11.93 -1.80
CA CYS A 179 13.32 11.87 -2.32
C CYS A 179 13.79 10.42 -2.52
N ALA A 180 13.50 9.54 -1.56
CA ALA A 180 13.78 8.11 -1.67
C ALA A 180 13.11 7.51 -2.91
N LEU A 181 11.83 7.80 -3.15
CA LEU A 181 11.11 7.30 -4.32
C LEU A 181 11.76 7.76 -5.63
N VAL A 182 12.13 9.03 -5.74
CA VAL A 182 12.79 9.58 -6.93
C VAL A 182 14.12 8.87 -7.21
N LEU A 183 14.95 8.69 -6.19
CA LEU A 183 16.24 8.00 -6.33
C LEU A 183 16.09 6.51 -6.65
N LEU A 184 15.01 5.87 -6.21
CA LEU A 184 14.74 4.45 -6.47
C LEU A 184 14.10 4.19 -7.83
N GLN A 185 13.20 5.07 -8.29
CA GLN A 185 12.31 4.78 -9.42
C GLN A 185 12.62 5.62 -10.67
N VAL A 186 13.22 6.79 -10.50
CA VAL A 186 13.31 7.80 -11.55
C VAL A 186 14.74 7.97 -12.01
N GLU A 187 15.67 8.17 -11.08
CA GLU A 187 17.01 8.62 -11.43
C GLU A 187 17.90 7.57 -12.09
N GLU A 188 18.81 8.04 -12.95
CA GLU A 188 19.88 7.20 -13.47
C GLU A 188 20.78 6.75 -12.33
N PRO A 189 21.35 5.53 -12.34
CA PRO A 189 21.96 4.95 -11.15
C PRO A 189 23.07 5.77 -10.47
N GLU A 190 23.78 6.63 -11.21
CA GLU A 190 25.00 7.32 -10.76
C GLU A 190 24.96 8.85 -10.92
N SER A 191 23.84 9.45 -11.35
CA SER A 191 23.77 10.87 -11.73
C SER A 191 24.20 11.83 -10.61
N LEU A 192 23.66 11.69 -9.40
CA LEU A 192 23.99 12.56 -8.27
C LEU A 192 25.33 12.19 -7.63
N TRP A 193 25.68 10.89 -7.66
CA TRP A 193 26.96 10.40 -7.14
C TRP A 193 28.14 10.98 -7.93
N LEU A 194 28.06 10.97 -9.28
CA LEU A 194 29.07 11.56 -10.15
C LEU A 194 29.19 13.09 -9.97
N GLN A 195 28.11 13.75 -9.56
CA GLN A 195 28.11 15.18 -9.22
C GLN A 195 28.64 15.46 -7.81
N GLY A 196 28.95 14.43 -7.03
CA GLY A 196 29.42 14.56 -5.64
C GLY A 196 28.36 15.09 -4.68
N LEU A 197 27.07 15.01 -5.03
CA LEU A 197 25.97 15.50 -4.19
C LEU A 197 25.59 14.50 -3.08
N ILE A 198 25.86 13.22 -3.30
CA ILE A 198 25.57 12.13 -2.36
C ILE A 198 26.78 11.19 -2.27
N PRO A 199 27.00 10.53 -1.12
CA PRO A 199 28.17 9.68 -0.90
C PRO A 199 28.12 8.35 -1.65
N GLU A 200 26.91 7.89 -2.02
CA GLU A 200 26.64 6.56 -2.56
C GLU A 200 25.84 6.64 -3.87
N LYS A 201 25.77 5.53 -4.62
CA LYS A 201 24.90 5.44 -5.81
C LYS A 201 23.44 5.70 -5.45
N ASN A 202 22.68 6.26 -6.39
CA ASN A 202 21.30 6.72 -6.17
C ASN A 202 20.40 5.64 -5.55
N ALA A 203 20.48 4.39 -6.04
CA ALA A 203 19.67 3.30 -5.50
C ALA A 203 20.03 2.91 -4.06
N LEU A 204 21.31 2.99 -3.67
CA LEU A 204 21.73 2.70 -2.30
C LEU A 204 21.34 3.85 -1.36
N HIS A 205 21.58 5.09 -1.79
CA HIS A 205 21.20 6.28 -1.03
C HIS A 205 19.68 6.38 -0.86
N GLY A 206 18.90 6.10 -1.90
CA GLY A 206 17.44 6.02 -1.84
C GLY A 206 16.94 4.95 -0.86
N ARG A 207 17.62 3.80 -0.76
CA ARG A 207 17.30 2.80 0.28
C ARG A 207 17.58 3.30 1.69
N MET A 208 18.70 4.00 1.92
CA MET A 208 19.01 4.58 3.24
C MET A 208 17.94 5.61 3.66
N LEU A 209 17.56 6.52 2.76
CA LEU A 209 16.50 7.50 3.02
C LEU A 209 15.15 6.81 3.30
N PHE A 210 14.82 5.78 2.53
CA PHE A 210 13.61 5.00 2.73
C PHE A 210 13.58 4.31 4.09
N GLU A 211 14.67 3.67 4.51
CA GLU A 211 14.76 2.97 5.79
C GLU A 211 14.60 3.92 6.99
N GLU A 212 15.19 5.11 6.93
CA GLU A 212 15.05 6.10 8.01
C GLU A 212 13.63 6.70 8.04
N ALA A 213 13.04 7.02 6.88
CA ALA A 213 11.64 7.46 6.81
C ALA A 213 10.66 6.39 7.34
N LEU A 214 10.92 5.11 7.02
CA LEU A 214 10.14 3.98 7.53
C LEU A 214 10.29 3.83 9.06
N ALA A 215 11.49 4.03 9.60
CA ALA A 215 11.72 4.02 11.04
C ALA A 215 10.96 5.15 11.75
N ALA A 216 10.97 6.36 11.17
CA ALA A 216 10.22 7.50 11.70
C ALA A 216 8.69 7.28 11.67
N HIS A 217 8.16 6.72 10.58
CA HIS A 217 6.72 6.42 10.43
C HIS A 217 6.15 5.57 11.56
N ARG A 218 6.90 4.55 12.01
CA ARG A 218 6.49 3.67 13.13
C ARG A 218 6.23 4.45 14.42
N ASN A 219 6.88 5.59 14.60
CA ASN A 219 6.69 6.44 15.77
C ASN A 219 5.44 7.31 15.65
N PHE A 220 5.14 7.83 14.45
CA PHE A 220 3.94 8.63 14.17
C PHE A 220 2.65 7.81 14.23
N ALA A 221 2.68 6.57 13.73
CA ALA A 221 1.54 5.66 13.66
C ALA A 221 0.93 5.26 15.03
N ARG A 222 1.57 5.63 16.15
CA ARG A 222 1.02 5.44 17.50
C ARG A 222 0.05 6.55 17.93
N ARG A 223 -0.17 7.57 17.11
CA ARG A 223 -1.07 8.71 17.40
C ARG A 223 -2.52 8.36 17.07
N SER A 224 -3.45 8.84 17.90
CA SER A 224 -4.89 8.55 17.77
C SER A 224 -5.62 9.38 16.72
N ASN A 225 -5.02 10.47 16.23
CA ASN A 225 -5.58 11.31 15.18
C ASN A 225 -4.59 11.35 14.00
N PRO A 226 -4.91 10.76 12.85
CA PRO A 226 -4.00 10.77 11.72
C PRO A 226 -3.89 12.19 11.13
N SER A 227 -2.67 12.60 10.78
CA SER A 227 -2.44 13.84 10.02
C SER A 227 -2.47 13.57 8.51
N PHE A 228 -2.62 14.63 7.72
CA PHE A 228 -2.56 14.50 6.26
C PHE A 228 -1.15 14.10 5.80
N GLU A 229 -0.13 14.63 6.48
CA GLU A 229 1.29 14.34 6.27
C GLU A 229 1.59 12.85 6.54
N GLN A 230 1.02 12.26 7.60
CA GLN A 230 1.13 10.82 7.86
C GLN A 230 0.48 9.97 6.76
N CYS A 231 -0.70 10.39 6.27
CA CYS A 231 -1.37 9.70 5.18
C CYS A 231 -0.50 9.70 3.90
N LEU A 232 0.05 10.87 3.56
CA LEU A 232 0.95 11.02 2.41
C LEU A 232 2.26 10.24 2.60
N LEU A 233 2.88 10.31 3.78
CA LEU A 233 4.09 9.56 4.11
C LEU A 233 3.85 8.06 3.90
N THR A 234 2.74 7.53 4.42
CA THR A 234 2.36 6.12 4.26
C THR A 234 2.19 5.74 2.80
N PHE A 235 1.60 6.62 1.98
CA PHE A 235 1.49 6.41 0.53
C PHE A 235 2.88 6.35 -0.14
N PHE A 236 3.79 7.27 0.20
CA PHE A 236 5.13 7.27 -0.38
C PHE A 236 5.99 6.09 0.09
N LEU A 237 5.78 5.58 1.31
CA LEU A 237 6.38 4.32 1.78
C LEU A 237 5.87 3.12 0.98
N TYR A 238 4.57 3.09 0.65
CA TYR A 238 4.03 2.11 -0.30
C TYR A 238 4.77 2.20 -1.65
N ALA A 239 4.90 3.39 -2.21
CA ALA A 239 5.53 3.58 -3.52
C ALA A 239 7.00 3.12 -3.52
N CYS A 240 7.75 3.40 -2.45
CA CYS A 240 9.12 2.91 -2.27
C CYS A 240 9.17 1.38 -2.19
N HIS A 241 8.27 0.74 -1.41
CA HIS A 241 8.17 -0.72 -1.38
C HIS A 241 7.84 -1.31 -2.76
N SER A 242 6.99 -0.65 -3.54
CA SER A 242 6.67 -1.05 -4.91
C SER A 242 7.90 -0.94 -5.83
N ALA A 243 8.66 0.16 -5.74
CA ALA A 243 9.90 0.34 -6.51
C ALA A 243 10.98 -0.72 -6.16
N LEU A 244 10.96 -1.22 -4.92
CA LEU A 244 11.83 -2.30 -4.45
C LEU A 244 11.25 -3.71 -4.64
N PHE A 245 10.10 -3.85 -5.30
CA PHE A 245 9.40 -5.13 -5.53
C PHE A 245 9.02 -5.89 -4.24
N HIS A 246 8.86 -5.18 -3.11
CA HIS A 246 8.38 -5.72 -1.85
C HIS A 246 6.85 -5.82 -1.83
N HIS A 247 6.25 -6.64 -2.70
CA HIS A 247 4.80 -6.66 -2.98
C HIS A 247 3.91 -6.81 -1.74
N SER A 248 4.31 -7.67 -0.78
CA SER A 248 3.54 -7.88 0.45
C SER A 248 3.52 -6.64 1.34
N GLN A 249 4.66 -5.95 1.48
CA GLN A 249 4.77 -4.71 2.25
C GLN A 249 4.07 -3.57 1.53
N ALA A 250 4.23 -3.45 0.21
CA ALA A 250 3.52 -2.47 -0.59
C ALA A 250 2.00 -2.57 -0.39
N PHE A 251 1.45 -3.80 -0.39
CA PHE A 251 0.04 -4.02 -0.14
C PHE A 251 -0.41 -3.58 1.27
N LEU A 252 0.41 -3.80 2.30
CA LEU A 252 0.09 -3.36 3.66
C LEU A 252 0.06 -1.83 3.76
N PHE A 253 1.10 -1.16 3.25
CA PHE A 253 1.18 0.30 3.26
C PHE A 253 0.08 0.97 2.43
N LEU A 254 -0.30 0.39 1.29
CA LEU A 254 -1.39 0.94 0.48
C LEU A 254 -2.74 0.87 1.23
N ARG A 255 -3.00 -0.22 1.94
CA ARG A 255 -4.20 -0.38 2.77
C ARG A 255 -4.19 0.58 3.95
N GLU A 256 -3.04 0.76 4.58
CA GLU A 256 -2.87 1.72 5.66
C GLU A 256 -3.14 3.15 5.18
N ALA A 257 -2.50 3.58 4.08
CA ALA A 257 -2.72 4.90 3.48
C ALA A 257 -4.20 5.14 3.13
N THR A 258 -4.86 4.14 2.55
CA THR A 258 -6.30 4.21 2.24
C THR A 258 -7.13 4.39 3.51
N THR A 259 -6.78 3.68 4.59
CA THR A 259 -7.49 3.78 5.88
C THR A 259 -7.29 5.16 6.50
N LEU A 260 -6.06 5.67 6.52
CA LEU A 260 -5.74 7.01 7.02
C LEU A 260 -6.51 8.09 6.24
N PHE A 261 -6.55 7.98 4.92
CA PHE A 261 -7.30 8.90 4.07
C PHE A 261 -8.80 8.91 4.40
N LEU A 262 -9.41 7.74 4.59
CA LEU A 262 -10.82 7.64 4.97
C LEU A 262 -11.08 8.25 6.35
N LEU A 263 -10.21 8.02 7.33
CA LEU A 263 -10.34 8.62 8.66
C LEU A 263 -10.23 10.15 8.61
N LEU A 264 -9.32 10.70 7.82
CA LEU A 264 -9.19 12.14 7.59
C LEU A 264 -10.45 12.76 6.97
N ARG A 265 -11.03 12.08 5.97
CA ARG A 265 -12.29 12.51 5.35
C ARG A 265 -13.44 12.52 6.35
N LEU A 266 -13.58 11.46 7.14
CA LEU A 266 -14.61 11.36 8.17
C LEU A 266 -14.46 12.45 9.25
N ASN A 267 -13.23 12.77 9.66
CA ASN A 267 -12.98 13.86 10.61
C ASN A 267 -13.37 15.24 10.04
N THR A 268 -13.21 15.43 8.73
CA THR A 268 -13.63 16.65 8.04
C THR A 268 -15.16 16.75 7.96
N GLU A 269 -15.85 15.63 7.71
CA GLU A 269 -17.32 15.55 7.59
C GLU A 269 -18.05 15.57 8.94
N ALA A 270 -17.40 15.08 10.02
CA ALA A 270 -17.95 15.07 11.38
C ALA A 270 -17.85 16.43 12.11
N SER A 271 -17.09 17.39 11.58
CA SER A 271 -17.07 18.76 12.09
C SER A 271 -18.36 19.48 11.69
N PRO A 272 -19.25 19.85 12.63
CA PRO A 272 -20.50 20.51 12.30
C PRO A 272 -20.22 21.99 12.02
N ARG A 273 -19.64 22.29 10.86
CA ARG A 273 -19.71 23.59 10.18
C ARG A 273 -19.16 23.43 8.76
N GLY A 274 -20.08 23.51 7.81
CA GLY A 274 -19.89 23.10 6.43
C GLY A 274 -18.77 23.82 5.69
N TRP A 275 -18.04 23.04 4.91
CA TRP A 275 -17.42 23.48 3.68
C TRP A 275 -18.08 22.69 2.54
N ARG A 276 -19.16 23.27 2.00
CA ARG A 276 -19.55 22.98 0.62
C ARG A 276 -18.43 23.53 -0.26
N THR A 277 -17.49 22.69 -0.70
CA THR A 277 -16.74 23.01 -1.91
C THR A 277 -17.72 22.92 -3.07
N GLY A 278 -18.27 24.07 -3.43
CA GLY A 278 -19.08 24.26 -4.61
C GLY A 278 -18.26 23.88 -5.83
N CYS A 279 -18.55 22.70 -6.35
CA CYS A 279 -18.31 22.37 -7.75
C CYS A 279 -19.33 23.18 -8.57
N SER A 280 -19.10 24.48 -8.77
CA SER A 280 -19.85 25.25 -9.76
C SER A 280 -19.20 24.97 -11.12
N GLY A 281 -19.78 23.97 -11.77
CA GLY A 281 -19.47 23.60 -13.13
C GLY A 281 -19.60 24.77 -14.10
N CYS A 282 -18.78 24.65 -15.14
CA CYS A 282 -18.91 25.27 -16.43
C CYS A 282 -20.39 25.45 -16.84
N SER A 283 -20.83 26.70 -16.98
CA SER A 283 -22.10 27.07 -17.62
C SER A 283 -21.87 28.23 -18.57
N SER A 284 -21.16 27.93 -19.65
CA SER A 284 -21.28 28.72 -20.87
C SER A 284 -22.66 28.46 -21.48
N CYS A 285 -23.29 29.54 -21.96
CA CYS A 285 -24.50 29.61 -22.77
C CYS A 285 -25.88 29.49 -22.07
N ARG A 286 -26.48 30.65 -21.74
CA ARG A 286 -27.82 30.95 -22.27
C ARG A 286 -28.06 32.46 -22.45
N SER A 287 -28.14 32.80 -23.73
CA SER A 287 -28.65 33.98 -24.42
C SER A 287 -29.83 34.72 -23.78
N GLY A 288 -29.91 36.04 -23.98
CA GLY A 288 -31.21 36.72 -24.18
C GLY A 288 -31.37 38.17 -23.69
N ARG A 289 -31.06 39.13 -24.58
CA ARG A 289 -31.90 40.26 -25.06
C ARG A 289 -32.64 41.21 -24.08
N THR A 290 -32.72 42.48 -24.54
CA THR A 290 -33.51 43.67 -24.11
C THR A 290 -32.79 44.55 -23.07
N GLY A 291 -32.65 45.88 -23.18
CA GLY A 291 -33.21 46.89 -24.08
C GLY A 291 -33.67 48.10 -23.22
N SER A 292 -33.30 49.34 -23.63
CA SER A 292 -33.75 50.66 -23.11
C SER A 292 -33.35 51.05 -21.67
N GLY A 293 -32.99 52.28 -21.28
CA GLY A 293 -32.92 53.61 -21.91
C GLY A 293 -32.91 54.70 -20.82
N THR A 294 -32.60 55.96 -21.19
CA THR A 294 -32.72 57.24 -20.43
C THR A 294 -31.64 57.56 -19.38
N GLY A 295 -31.10 58.78 -19.21
CA GLY A 295 -31.20 60.10 -19.88
C GLY A 295 -30.16 61.04 -19.21
N GLY A 296 -29.37 61.84 -19.95
CA GLY A 296 -29.59 63.28 -20.23
C GLY A 296 -28.76 64.17 -19.27
N PRO A 297 -28.75 65.51 -19.41
CA PRO A 297 -28.64 66.36 -20.60
C PRO A 297 -27.18 66.74 -20.97
#